data_AF-A0A934PA37-F1
#
_entry.id   AF-A0A934PA37-F1
#
_cell.length_a   1.000
_cell.length_b   1.000
_cell.length_c   1.000
_cell.angle_alpha   90.00
_cell.angle_beta   90.00
_cell.angle_gamma   90.00
#
_symmetry.space_group_name_H-M   'P 1'
#
loop_
_entity.id
_entity.type
_entity.pdbx_description
1 polymer ?
#
loop_
_entity_poly.entity_id
_entity_poly.type
_entity_poly.pdbx_seq_one_letter_code
_entity_poly.pdbx_strand_id
1 'polypeptide(L)'
;MTYFTKQLHHWQKGLITKKTKPLKLKMDLLMLFAGLIITILAYKWTSTSFTNTHIAIIGFSLLLSFYDIFYQEYPLIIWMILTLSTLLFYPITLTAFILFLLALLAEFRDIKIGSGDLFYLSTISLTITIWQLSWLIQLASLMGIVVIFLSHNNKKIIAFIPFLTLAYCLVL
;
A
#
# COMPACT_ATOMS: atom_id res chain seq x y z
N MET A 1 2.83 3.55 39.05
CA MET A 1 2.27 4.75 38.39
C MET A 1 3.37 5.48 37.60
N THR A 2 4.06 4.79 36.68
CA THR A 2 5.40 5.20 36.21
C THR A 2 5.68 4.94 34.72
N TYR A 3 4.81 4.22 34.01
CA TYR A 3 4.97 3.95 32.56
C TYR A 3 4.29 5.03 31.70
N PHE A 4 3.08 5.44 32.08
CA PHE A 4 2.26 6.38 31.31
C PHE A 4 2.86 7.79 31.26
N THR A 5 3.50 8.25 32.34
CA THR A 5 4.16 9.56 32.41
C THR A 5 5.44 9.61 31.58
N LYS A 6 6.20 8.50 31.53
CA LYS A 6 7.37 8.38 30.65
C LYS A 6 6.98 8.41 29.17
N GLN A 7 5.88 7.76 28.81
CA GLN A 7 5.36 7.72 27.44
C GLN A 7 4.82 9.09 26.99
N LEU A 8 4.15 9.83 27.89
CA LEU A 8 3.66 11.18 27.63
C LEU A 8 4.80 12.20 27.46
N HIS A 9 5.86 12.10 28.27
CA HIS A 9 6.99 13.01 28.18
C HIS A 9 7.88 12.74 26.95
N HIS A 10 7.94 11.48 26.48
CA HIS A 10 8.53 11.13 25.19
C HIS A 10 7.73 11.70 24.01
N TRP A 11 6.38 11.66 24.09
CA TRP A 11 5.49 12.29 23.12
C TRP A 11 5.66 13.81 23.03
N GLN A 12 5.79 14.50 24.16
CA GLN A 12 6.04 15.95 24.18
C GLN A 12 7.39 16.33 23.58
N LYS A 13 8.46 15.57 23.83
CA LYS A 13 9.78 15.86 23.26
C LYS A 13 9.86 15.59 21.76
N GLY A 14 9.12 14.60 21.24
CA GLY A 14 9.01 14.34 19.80
C GLY A 14 8.33 15.45 18.99
N LEU A 15 7.47 16.25 19.63
CA LEU A 15 6.77 17.38 19.00
C LEU A 15 7.64 18.65 18.88
N ILE A 16 8.72 18.77 19.66
CA ILE A 16 9.48 20.03 19.79
C ILE A 16 10.82 20.00 19.03
N THR A 17 11.39 18.83 18.72
CA THR A 17 12.66 18.75 17.97
C THR A 17 12.47 18.58 16.47
N LYS A 18 12.28 19.72 15.80
CA LYS A 18 12.74 20.07 14.45
C LYS A 18 13.38 18.92 13.63
N LYS A 19 12.57 18.21 12.84
CA LYS A 19 12.99 17.49 11.62
C LYS A 19 11.96 17.69 10.50
N THR A 20 11.71 18.96 10.16
CA THR A 20 10.62 19.38 9.26
C THR A 20 10.87 19.08 7.79
N LYS A 21 12.13 19.05 7.32
CA LYS A 21 12.47 18.76 5.92
C LYS A 21 12.11 17.34 5.44
N PRO A 22 12.44 16.24 6.14
CA PRO A 22 12.11 14.90 5.65
C PRO A 22 10.61 14.57 5.76
N LEU A 23 9.90 15.15 6.74
CA LEU A 23 8.45 14.94 6.91
C LEU A 23 7.65 15.66 5.81
N LYS A 24 8.04 16.90 5.48
CA LYS A 24 7.41 17.67 4.39
C LYS A 24 7.59 16.97 3.04
N LEU A 25 8.78 16.44 2.75
CA LEU A 25 9.03 15.65 1.53
C LEU A 25 8.14 14.40 1.44
N LYS A 26 7.96 13.66 2.54
CA LYS A 26 7.06 12.49 2.57
C LYS A 26 5.61 12.87 2.31
N MET A 27 5.14 13.98 2.87
CA MET A 27 3.79 14.53 2.66
C MET A 27 3.60 14.98 1.20
N ASP A 28 4.56 15.74 0.64
CA ASP A 28 4.49 16.22 -0.75
C ASP A 28 4.45 15.04 -1.75
N LEU A 29 5.21 13.96 -1.47
CA LEU A 29 5.21 12.74 -2.27
C LEU A 29 3.86 12.00 -2.20
N LEU A 30 3.31 11.83 -1.00
CA LEU A 30 1.99 11.23 -0.80
C LEU A 30 0.90 12.02 -1.55
N MET A 31 0.95 13.35 -1.47
CA MET A 31 -0.02 14.23 -2.11
C MET A 31 0.04 14.13 -3.65
N LEU A 32 1.24 13.96 -4.21
CA LEU A 32 1.43 13.68 -5.64
C LEU A 32 0.82 12.32 -6.05
N PHE A 33 1.08 11.25 -5.30
CA PHE A 33 0.49 9.94 -5.58
C PHE A 33 -1.03 9.94 -5.47
N ALA A 34 -1.56 10.54 -4.40
CA ALA A 34 -3.00 10.69 -4.23
C ALA A 34 -3.61 11.51 -5.38
N GLY A 35 -2.96 12.61 -5.79
CA GLY A 35 -3.37 13.41 -6.93
C GLY A 35 -3.42 12.62 -8.23
N LEU A 36 -2.40 11.81 -8.53
CA LEU A 36 -2.35 10.94 -9.71
C LEU A 36 -3.46 9.87 -9.69
N ILE A 37 -3.73 9.28 -8.52
CA ILE A 37 -4.81 8.29 -8.38
C ILE A 37 -6.16 8.96 -8.65
N ILE A 38 -6.38 10.17 -8.12
CA ILE A 38 -7.61 10.94 -8.33
C ILE A 38 -7.81 11.31 -9.80
N THR A 39 -6.75 11.72 -10.52
CA THR A 39 -6.87 12.07 -11.94
C THR A 39 -7.17 10.85 -12.81
N ILE A 40 -6.55 9.69 -12.52
CA ILE A 40 -6.83 8.42 -13.22
C ILE A 40 -8.26 7.96 -12.94
N LEU A 41 -8.73 8.05 -11.69
CA LEU A 41 -10.11 7.76 -11.32
C LEU A 41 -11.09 8.67 -12.04
N ALA A 42 -10.84 9.99 -12.07
CA ALA A 42 -11.70 10.95 -12.76
C ALA A 42 -11.78 10.68 -14.27
N TYR A 43 -10.64 10.35 -14.90
CA TYR A 43 -10.58 9.98 -16.32
C TYR A 43 -11.38 8.70 -16.60
N LYS A 44 -11.21 7.66 -15.79
CA LYS A 44 -11.92 6.39 -15.99
C LYS A 44 -13.40 6.49 -15.62
N TRP A 45 -13.77 7.35 -14.67
CA TRP A 45 -15.18 7.61 -14.31
C TRP A 45 -15.97 8.12 -15.52
N THR A 46 -15.33 8.90 -16.39
CA THR A 46 -15.96 9.39 -17.61
C THR A 46 -16.10 8.32 -18.70
N SER A 47 -15.33 7.22 -18.61
CA SER A 47 -15.17 6.23 -19.68
C SER A 47 -15.77 4.85 -19.39
N THR A 48 -15.98 4.47 -18.12
CA THR A 48 -16.35 3.09 -17.74
C THR A 48 -17.25 3.03 -16.51
N SER A 49 -18.21 2.10 -16.51
CA SER A 49 -19.11 1.81 -15.37
C SER A 49 -18.33 1.12 -14.24
N PHE A 50 -17.76 1.90 -13.32
CA PHE A 50 -17.12 1.34 -12.13
C PHE A 50 -18.14 0.66 -11.22
N THR A 51 -17.80 -0.53 -10.71
CA THR A 51 -18.51 -1.13 -9.58
C THR A 51 -18.04 -0.48 -8.26
N ASN A 52 -18.97 -0.27 -7.33
CA ASN A 52 -18.71 0.32 -6.01
C ASN A 52 -17.58 -0.40 -5.23
N THR A 53 -17.37 -1.68 -5.51
CA THR A 53 -16.33 -2.52 -4.89
C THR A 53 -14.91 -2.08 -5.23
N HIS A 54 -14.65 -1.64 -6.46
CA HIS A 54 -13.32 -1.19 -6.86
C HIS A 54 -12.95 0.14 -6.22
N ILE A 55 -13.92 1.05 -6.08
CA ILE A 55 -13.74 2.34 -5.40
C ILE A 55 -13.38 2.13 -3.94
N ALA A 56 -14.06 1.20 -3.26
CA ALA A 56 -13.75 0.83 -1.89
C ALA A 56 -12.31 0.33 -1.78
N ILE A 57 -11.90 -0.63 -2.61
CA ILE A 57 -10.53 -1.17 -2.62
C ILE A 57 -9.51 -0.04 -2.80
N ILE A 58 -9.71 0.86 -3.78
CA ILE A 58 -8.78 1.99 -4.01
C ILE A 58 -8.67 2.90 -2.78
N GLY A 59 -9.79 3.21 -2.12
CA GLY A 59 -9.78 3.99 -0.88
C GLY A 59 -8.98 3.32 0.24
N PHE A 60 -9.14 2.01 0.40
CA PHE A 60 -8.39 1.23 1.38
C PHE A 60 -6.90 1.09 1.03
N SER A 61 -6.59 0.94 -0.25
CA SER A 61 -5.23 0.93 -0.77
C SER A 61 -4.50 2.25 -0.47
N LEU A 62 -5.20 3.38 -0.60
CA LEU A 62 -4.68 4.70 -0.23
C LEU A 62 -4.38 4.80 1.27
N LEU A 63 -5.25 4.22 2.09
CA LEU A 63 -5.08 4.17 3.55
C LEU A 63 -3.85 3.32 3.92
N LEU A 64 -3.66 2.15 3.30
CA LEU A 64 -2.45 1.33 3.49
C LEU A 64 -1.17 2.04 3.02
N SER A 65 -1.23 2.71 1.87
CA SER A 65 -0.11 3.49 1.32
C SER A 65 0.33 4.61 2.27
N PHE A 66 -0.61 5.26 2.97
CA PHE A 66 -0.29 6.23 4.01
C PHE A 66 0.52 5.58 5.14
N TYR A 67 0.07 4.44 5.68
CA TYR A 67 0.80 3.74 6.74
C TYR A 67 2.20 3.30 6.29
N ASP A 68 2.35 2.82 5.06
CA ASP A 68 3.63 2.38 4.49
C ASP A 68 4.65 3.53 4.36
N ILE A 69 4.21 4.70 3.89
CA ILE A 69 5.09 5.88 3.73
C ILE A 69 5.53 6.46 5.08
N PHE A 70 4.62 6.55 6.06
CA PHE A 70 4.90 7.20 7.33
C PHE A 70 5.61 6.30 8.32
N TYR A 71 5.12 5.07 8.48
CA TYR A 71 5.54 4.17 9.53
C TYR A 71 6.40 3.00 9.02
N GLN A 72 6.39 2.71 7.71
CA GLN A 72 7.07 1.53 7.13
C GLN A 72 6.66 0.22 7.83
N GLU A 73 5.48 0.21 8.45
CA GLU A 73 4.89 -0.95 9.09
C GLU A 73 3.54 -1.23 8.44
N TYR A 74 3.30 -2.50 8.16
CA TYR A 74 2.06 -2.94 7.54
C TYR A 74 1.00 -3.19 8.61
N PRO A 75 -0.10 -2.41 8.66
CA PRO A 75 -1.13 -2.58 9.68
C PRO A 75 -1.99 -3.81 9.36
N LEU A 76 -1.52 -4.98 9.80
CA LEU A 76 -2.11 -6.28 9.47
C LEU A 76 -3.58 -6.39 9.87
N ILE A 77 -3.97 -5.76 10.99
CA ILE A 77 -5.36 -5.70 11.46
C ILE A 77 -6.26 -4.94 10.47
N ILE A 78 -5.78 -3.80 9.94
CA ILE A 78 -6.54 -2.99 8.97
C ILE A 78 -6.72 -3.79 7.68
N TRP A 79 -5.66 -4.46 7.23
CA TRP A 79 -5.73 -5.35 6.08
C TRP A 79 -6.70 -6.53 6.30
N MET A 80 -6.72 -7.15 7.48
CA MET A 80 -7.61 -8.27 7.76
C MET A 80 -9.08 -7.87 7.65
N ILE A 81 -9.46 -6.72 8.22
CA ILE A 81 -10.83 -6.17 8.10
C ILE A 81 -11.18 -5.89 6.63
N LEU A 82 -10.22 -5.33 5.88
CA LEU A 82 -10.36 -5.06 4.46
C LEU A 82 -10.67 -6.34 3.66
N THR A 83 -9.83 -7.36 3.85
CA THR A 83 -9.93 -8.61 3.09
C THR A 83 -11.23 -9.35 3.37
N LEU A 84 -11.65 -9.39 4.65
CA LEU A 84 -12.94 -9.93 5.03
C LEU A 84 -14.10 -9.20 4.35
N SER A 85 -14.04 -7.87 4.28
CA SER A 85 -15.06 -7.07 3.58
C SER A 85 -15.11 -7.41 2.09
N THR A 86 -13.94 -7.56 1.42
CA THR A 86 -13.90 -7.92 -0.01
C THR A 86 -14.38 -9.34 -0.29
N LEU A 87 -14.18 -10.27 0.63
CA LEU A 87 -14.64 -11.67 0.53
C LEU A 87 -16.17 -11.81 0.53
N LEU A 88 -16.89 -10.82 1.07
CA LEU A 88 -18.37 -10.79 1.01
C LEU A 88 -18.89 -10.55 -0.43
N PHE A 89 -18.07 -9.93 -1.28
CA PHE A 89 -18.47 -9.56 -2.65
C PHE A 89 -17.83 -10.45 -3.73
N TYR A 90 -16.66 -11.05 -3.45
CA TYR A 90 -15.92 -11.87 -4.40
C TYR A 90 -15.53 -13.23 -3.79
N PRO A 91 -15.65 -14.34 -4.54
CA PRO A 91 -15.21 -15.64 -4.08
C PRO A 91 -13.67 -15.72 -4.00
N ILE A 92 -13.17 -16.65 -3.19
CA ILE A 92 -11.74 -16.90 -3.08
C ILE A 92 -11.22 -17.48 -4.40
N THR A 93 -10.29 -16.79 -5.05
CA THR A 93 -9.57 -17.29 -6.21
C THR A 93 -8.36 -18.13 -5.79
N LEU A 94 -8.00 -19.12 -6.59
CA LEU A 94 -6.83 -19.98 -6.32
C LEU A 94 -5.54 -19.17 -6.25
N THR A 95 -5.44 -18.11 -7.05
CA THR A 95 -4.30 -17.19 -7.07
C THR A 95 -4.20 -16.37 -5.79
N ALA A 96 -5.32 -15.84 -5.28
CA ALA A 96 -5.36 -15.15 -3.99
C ALA A 96 -4.97 -16.09 -2.86
N PHE A 97 -5.46 -17.33 -2.87
CA PHE A 97 -5.12 -18.32 -1.84
C PHE A 97 -3.61 -18.65 -1.82
N ILE A 98 -2.99 -18.86 -2.98
CA ILE A 98 -1.55 -19.11 -3.08
C ILE A 98 -0.74 -17.92 -2.56
N LEU A 99 -1.13 -16.70 -2.94
CA LEU A 99 -0.46 -15.47 -2.49
C LEU A 99 -0.60 -15.27 -0.98
N PHE A 100 -1.78 -15.54 -0.42
CA PHE A 100 -2.01 -15.49 1.02
C PHE A 100 -1.12 -16.48 1.77
N LEU A 101 -1.01 -17.72 1.28
CA LEU A 101 -0.14 -18.73 1.90
C LEU A 101 1.34 -18.30 1.83
N LEU A 102 1.75 -17.71 0.71
CA LEU A 102 3.11 -17.19 0.52
C LEU A 102 3.38 -16.00 1.45
N ALA A 103 2.41 -15.11 1.64
CA ALA A 103 2.50 -13.97 2.56
C ALA A 103 2.65 -14.45 4.01
N LEU A 104 1.88 -15.46 4.40
CA LEU A 104 1.98 -16.11 5.71
C LEU A 104 3.35 -16.75 5.90
N LEU A 105 3.84 -17.50 4.90
CA LEU A 105 5.20 -18.05 4.91
C LEU A 105 6.27 -16.96 5.04
N ALA A 106 6.12 -15.82 4.35
CA ALA A 106 7.04 -14.70 4.45
C ALA A 106 7.07 -14.08 5.86
N GLU A 107 5.90 -13.97 6.50
CA GLU A 107 5.77 -13.48 7.87
C GLU A 107 6.38 -14.44 8.91
N PHE A 108 6.19 -15.76 8.78
CA PHE A 108 6.73 -16.73 9.73
C PHE A 108 8.23 -16.99 9.58
N ARG A 109 8.77 -16.89 8.35
CA ARG A 109 10.17 -17.25 8.07
C ARG A 109 11.13 -16.05 8.09
N ASP A 110 10.66 -14.83 8.42
CA ASP A 110 11.44 -13.58 8.33
C ASP A 110 12.27 -13.51 7.04
N ILE A 111 11.65 -13.97 5.94
CA ILE A 111 12.21 -13.78 4.61
C ILE A 111 12.15 -12.26 4.46
N LYS A 112 13.30 -11.57 4.32
CA LYS A 112 13.44 -10.09 4.24
C LYS A 112 12.64 -9.42 3.09
N ILE A 113 11.70 -10.12 2.49
CA ILE A 113 10.64 -9.69 1.60
C ILE A 113 9.51 -9.06 2.43
N GLY A 114 8.98 -7.93 1.96
CA GLY A 114 7.83 -7.29 2.59
C GLY A 114 6.60 -8.19 2.58
N SER A 115 6.27 -8.82 3.71
CA SER A 115 5.07 -9.67 3.87
C SER A 115 3.78 -8.88 3.57
N GLY A 116 3.76 -7.60 3.94
CA GLY A 116 2.64 -6.69 3.67
C GLY A 116 2.28 -6.55 2.19
N ASP A 117 3.27 -6.49 1.30
CA ASP A 117 3.05 -6.36 -0.14
C ASP A 117 2.34 -7.59 -0.72
N LEU A 118 2.73 -8.79 -0.25
CA LEU A 118 2.11 -10.06 -0.64
C LEU A 118 0.68 -10.19 -0.11
N PHE A 119 0.42 -9.73 1.12
CA PHE A 119 -0.92 -9.67 1.68
C PHE A 119 -1.83 -8.75 0.85
N TYR A 120 -1.33 -7.57 0.45
CA TYR A 120 -2.09 -6.65 -0.38
C TYR A 120 -2.35 -7.21 -1.79
N LEU A 121 -1.36 -7.88 -2.41
CA LEU A 121 -1.54 -8.60 -3.68
C LEU A 121 -2.60 -9.70 -3.59
N SER A 122 -2.65 -10.42 -2.48
CA SER A 122 -3.69 -11.43 -2.24
C SER A 122 -5.09 -10.83 -2.27
N THR A 123 -5.30 -9.66 -1.66
CA THR A 123 -6.60 -8.98 -1.66
C THR A 123 -7.00 -8.53 -3.06
N ILE A 124 -6.07 -7.91 -3.79
CA ILE A 124 -6.31 -7.45 -5.16
C ILE A 124 -6.60 -8.63 -6.09
N SER A 125 -5.91 -9.76 -5.92
CA SER A 125 -6.12 -10.96 -6.74
C SER A 125 -7.52 -11.58 -6.60
N LEU A 126 -8.35 -11.14 -5.65
CA LEU A 126 -9.76 -11.53 -5.58
C LEU A 126 -10.61 -10.85 -6.65
N THR A 127 -10.22 -9.65 -7.09
CA THR A 127 -11.02 -8.83 -8.01
C THR A 127 -10.51 -8.83 -9.44
N ILE A 128 -9.22 -9.13 -9.66
CA ILE A 128 -8.59 -9.11 -10.99
C ILE A 128 -8.11 -10.49 -11.44
N THR A 129 -7.91 -10.64 -12.75
CA THR A 129 -7.40 -11.87 -13.36
C THR A 129 -5.88 -12.03 -13.18
N ILE A 130 -5.35 -13.25 -13.38
CA ILE A 130 -3.90 -13.53 -13.34
C ILE A 130 -3.09 -12.68 -14.34
N TRP A 131 -3.67 -12.41 -15.51
CA TRP A 131 -3.04 -11.59 -16.56
C TRP A 131 -2.89 -10.15 -16.10
N GLN A 132 -3.97 -9.57 -15.57
CA GLN A 132 -3.96 -8.23 -14.99
C GLN A 132 -3.01 -8.15 -13.79
N LEU A 133 -3.01 -9.15 -12.91
CA LEU A 133 -2.11 -9.22 -11.76
C LEU A 133 -0.64 -9.22 -12.20
N SER A 134 -0.30 -9.94 -13.27
CA SER A 134 1.07 -9.98 -13.80
C SER A 134 1.50 -8.61 -14.34
N TRP A 135 0.63 -7.93 -15.10
CA TRP A 135 0.87 -6.56 -15.57
C TRP A 135 1.02 -5.58 -14.41
N LEU A 136 0.18 -5.70 -13.37
CA LEU A 136 0.21 -4.86 -12.18
C LEU A 136 1.56 -4.95 -11.47
N ILE A 137 2.07 -6.17 -11.24
CA ILE A 137 3.37 -6.38 -10.58
C ILE A 137 4.51 -5.82 -11.44
N GLN A 138 4.48 -6.04 -12.76
CA GLN A 138 5.48 -5.52 -13.69
C GLN A 138 5.51 -3.98 -13.67
N LEU A 139 4.35 -3.33 -13.80
CA LEU A 139 4.24 -1.87 -13.78
C LEU A 139 4.69 -1.28 -12.43
N ALA A 140 4.25 -1.85 -11.32
CA ALA A 140 4.65 -1.40 -9.99
C ALA A 140 6.16 -1.52 -9.77
N SER A 141 6.76 -2.65 -10.19
CA SER A 141 8.20 -2.86 -10.08
C SER A 141 9.01 -1.88 -10.93
N LEU A 142 8.56 -1.62 -12.17
CA LEU A 142 9.20 -0.67 -13.07
C LEU A 142 9.16 0.75 -12.49
N MET A 143 8.01 1.16 -11.96
CA MET A 143 7.88 2.47 -11.29
C MET A 143 8.78 2.57 -10.05
N GLY A 144 8.86 1.51 -9.24
CA GLY A 144 9.78 1.45 -8.10
C GLY A 144 11.24 1.64 -8.53
N ILE A 145 11.68 0.93 -9.59
CA ILE A 145 13.05 1.04 -10.14
C ILE A 145 13.32 2.46 -10.67
N VAL A 146 12.39 3.04 -11.41
CA VAL A 146 12.53 4.42 -11.95
C VAL A 146 12.70 5.43 -10.81
N VAL A 147 11.93 5.29 -9.73
CA VAL A 147 12.07 6.17 -8.57
C VAL A 147 13.39 5.97 -7.84
N ILE A 148 13.87 4.73 -7.70
CA ILE A 148 15.20 4.44 -7.14
C ILE A 148 16.28 5.15 -7.96
N PHE A 149 16.22 5.01 -9.28
CA PHE A 149 17.18 5.59 -10.20
C PHE A 149 17.18 7.12 -10.14
N LEU A 150 16.00 7.76 -10.12
CA LEU A 150 15.89 9.22 -9.98
C LEU A 150 16.36 9.72 -8.60
N SER A 151 16.17 8.94 -7.54
CA SER A 151 16.40 9.41 -6.18
C SER A 151 17.88 9.49 -5.79
N HIS A 152 18.80 8.81 -6.51
CA HIS A 152 20.25 8.70 -6.26
C HIS A 152 20.62 8.45 -4.76
N ASN A 153 19.68 8.01 -3.94
CA ASN A 153 19.79 7.86 -2.51
C ASN A 153 19.63 6.38 -2.17
N ASN A 154 20.75 5.67 -2.19
CA ASN A 154 20.84 4.21 -2.16
C ASN A 154 20.48 3.54 -0.82
N LYS A 155 19.89 4.27 0.14
CA LYS A 155 19.73 3.79 1.53
C LYS A 155 18.33 3.92 2.12
N LYS A 156 17.34 4.39 1.36
CA LYS A 156 15.97 4.52 1.89
C LYS A 156 15.17 3.28 1.55
N ILE A 157 14.60 2.64 2.57
CA ILE A 157 13.57 1.61 2.43
C ILE A 157 12.39 2.28 1.71
N ILE A 158 11.97 1.70 0.59
CA ILE A 158 10.94 2.26 -0.27
C ILE A 158 9.61 1.62 0.09
N ALA A 159 8.60 2.47 0.29
CA ALA A 159 7.21 2.07 0.39
C ALA A 159 6.75 1.55 -0.98
N PHE A 160 6.50 0.25 -1.11
CA PHE A 160 6.15 -0.36 -2.40
C PHE A 160 4.64 -0.28 -2.67
N ILE A 161 3.83 -0.25 -1.62
CA ILE A 161 2.37 -0.17 -1.68
C ILE A 161 1.87 1.01 -2.54
N PRO A 162 2.34 2.27 -2.41
CA PRO A 162 1.90 3.37 -3.29
C PRO A 162 2.09 3.10 -4.79
N PHE A 163 3.15 2.38 -5.17
CA PHE A 163 3.35 2.01 -6.57
C PHE A 163 2.38 0.91 -6.99
N LEU A 164 2.09 -0.01 -6.08
CA LEU A 164 1.13 -1.07 -6.30
C LEU A 164 -0.31 -0.55 -6.45
N THR A 165 -0.69 0.47 -5.67
CA THR A 165 -2.01 1.13 -5.79
C THR A 165 -2.16 1.87 -7.12
N LEU A 166 -1.10 2.54 -7.58
CA LEU A 166 -1.08 3.25 -8.86
C LEU A 166 -1.16 2.28 -10.04
N ALA A 167 -0.39 1.17 -9.99
CA ALA A 167 -0.46 0.11 -10.98
C ALA A 167 -1.86 -0.55 -11.02
N TYR A 168 -2.48 -0.77 -9.86
CA TYR A 168 -3.85 -1.28 -9.80
C TYR A 168 -4.84 -0.36 -10.51
N CYS A 169 -4.75 0.97 -10.32
CA CYS A 169 -5.61 1.94 -11.00
C CYS A 169 -5.40 2.00 -12.52
N LEU A 170 -4.19 1.70 -13.01
CA LEU A 170 -3.87 1.66 -14.44
C LEU A 170 -4.35 0.39 -15.14
N VAL A 171 -4.36 -0.74 -14.42
CA VAL A 171 -4.68 -2.07 -14.96
C VAL A 171 -6.17 -2.36 -14.97
N LEU A 172 -6.87 -1.92 -13.91
CA LEU A 172 -8.33 -1.83 -13.89
C LEU A 172 -8.78 -0.90 -15.02
#